data_AF-A0A0A2HY79-F1
#
_entry.id   AF-A0A0A2HY79-F1
#
_cell.length_a   1.000
_cell.length_b   1.000
_cell.length_c   1.000
_cell.angle_alpha   90.00
_cell.angle_beta   90.00
_cell.angle_gamma   90.00
#
_symmetry.space_group_name_H-M   'P 1'
#
loop_
_entity.id
_entity.type
_entity.pdbx_description
1 polymer ?
#
loop_
_entity_poly.entity_id
_entity_poly.type
_entity_poly.pdbx_seq_one_letter_code
_entity_poly.pdbx_strand_id
1 'polypeptide(L)' 'MHGPLFEKVRRFQYYQETPGTCILRVMAAPGFTEGDRQAIEAAYRVKVGEEVRFVVQLVDDIPLTARGKLKMLDSRVSPG' A
#
# COMPACT_ATOMS: atom_id res chain seq x y z
N MET A 1 0.50 15.62 -2.23
CA MET A 1 -0.81 15.12 -1.75
C MET A 1 -0.55 14.23 -0.52
N HIS A 2 -0.28 14.83 0.64
CA HIS A 2 -0.32 14.15 1.95
C HIS A 2 -1.61 14.63 2.64
N GLY A 3 -2.69 13.90 2.44
CA GLY A 3 -3.90 14.09 3.26
C GLY A 3 -3.77 13.31 4.57
N PRO A 4 -4.71 13.48 5.52
CA PRO A 4 -4.70 12.79 6.82
C PRO A 4 -4.70 11.25 6.71
N LEU A 5 -5.01 10.73 5.52
CA LEU A 5 -5.13 9.31 5.18
C LEU A 5 -3.93 8.44 5.60
N PHE A 6 -2.74 9.01 5.66
CA PHE A 6 -1.50 8.29 5.97
C PHE A 6 -0.82 8.74 7.28
N GLU A 7 -1.47 9.61 8.08
CA GLU A 7 -0.88 10.12 9.33
C GLU A 7 -0.54 9.00 10.32
N LYS A 8 -1.35 7.96 10.35
CA LYS A 8 -1.18 6.78 11.22
C LYS A 8 -0.48 5.62 10.51
N VAL A 9 0.24 5.89 9.43
CA VAL A 9 1.01 4.88 8.68
C VAL A 9 2.49 5.15 8.88
N ARG A 10 3.20 4.22 9.52
CA ARG A 10 4.66 4.31 9.69
C ARG A 10 5.38 4.18 8.36
N ARG A 11 4.91 3.24 7.54
CA ARG A 11 5.50 2.91 6.23
C ARG A 11 4.47 2.21 5.37
N PHE A 12 4.56 2.41 4.07
CA PHE A 12 3.80 1.64 3.11
C PHE A 12 4.66 1.23 1.92
N GLN A 13 4.19 0.21 1.20
CA GLN A 13 4.81 -0.27 -0.03
C GLN A 13 3.71 -0.76 -0.97
N TYR A 14 3.80 -0.36 -2.23
CA TYR A 14 3.01 -0.97 -3.30
C TYR A 14 3.66 -2.28 -3.69
N TYR A 15 2.89 -3.36 -3.65
CA TYR A 15 3.31 -4.68 -4.04
C TYR A 15 2.40 -5.19 -5.15
N GLN A 16 3.00 -5.58 -6.27
CA GLN A 16 2.28 -6.10 -7.42
C GLN A 16 2.96 -7.40 -7.86
N GLU A 17 2.18 -8.47 -7.90
CA GLU A 17 2.65 -9.78 -8.36
C GLU A 17 1.81 -10.27 -9.54
N THR A 18 0.50 -10.02 -9.49
CA THR A 18 -0.44 -10.35 -10.57
C THR A 18 -0.85 -9.09 -11.33
N PRO A 19 -0.87 -9.11 -12.68
CA PRO A 19 -1.48 -8.04 -13.47
C PRO A 19 -2.90 -7.72 -12.99
N GLY A 20 -3.25 -6.44 -12.95
CA GLY A 20 -4.58 -5.99 -12.50
C GLY A 20 -4.81 -6.03 -10.99
N THR A 21 -3.81 -6.41 -10.18
CA THR A 21 -3.91 -6.36 -8.71
C THR A 21 -2.80 -5.51 -8.11
N CYS A 22 -3.13 -4.68 -7.12
CA CYS A 22 -2.18 -3.89 -6.36
C CYS A 22 -2.45 -4.04 -4.86
N ILE A 23 -1.45 -4.50 -4.12
CA ILE A 23 -1.51 -4.63 -2.68
C ILE A 23 -0.71 -3.49 -2.06
N LEU A 24 -1.38 -2.63 -1.30
CA LEU A 24 -0.73 -1.65 -0.46
C LEU A 24 -0.41 -2.30 0.89
N ARG A 25 0.84 -2.71 1.07
CA ARG A 25 1.35 -3.16 2.36
C ARG A 25 1.53 -1.96 3.26
N VAL A 26 0.99 -2.01 4.47
CA VAL A 26 0.98 -0.91 5.43
C VAL A 26 1.51 -1.39 6.77
N MET A 27 2.57 -0.75 7.25
CA MET A 27 3.00 -0.83 8.64
C MET A 27 2.24 0.24 9.43
N ALA A 28 1.29 -0.19 10.25
CA ALA A 28 0.48 0.68 11.08
C ALA A 28 1.32 1.40 12.14
N ALA A 29 1.00 2.68 12.38
CA ALA A 29 1.40 3.38 13.59
C ALA A 29 0.40 3.09 14.74
N PRO A 30 0.78 3.34 16.01
CA PRO A 30 -0.17 3.28 17.11
C PRO A 30 -1.40 4.15 16.84
N GLY A 31 -2.59 3.60 17.07
CA GLY A 31 -3.85 4.30 16.82
C GLY A 31 -4.38 4.19 15.38
N PHE A 32 -3.71 3.44 14.49
CA PHE A 32 -4.30 3.02 13.22
C PHE A 32 -5.51 2.11 13.47
N THR A 33 -6.60 2.41 12.79
CA THR A 33 -7.88 1.72 12.93
C THR A 33 -8.31 1.09 11.62
N GLU A 34 -9.31 0.22 11.70
CA GLU A 34 -9.96 -0.34 10.52
C GLU A 34 -10.62 0.75 9.64
N GLY A 35 -11.11 1.84 10.25
CA GLY A 35 -11.62 2.99 9.50
C GLY A 35 -10.53 3.69 8.68
N ASP A 36 -9.30 3.77 9.19
CA ASP A 36 -8.16 4.31 8.44
C ASP A 36 -7.84 3.39 7.25
N ARG A 37 -7.87 2.07 7.43
CA ARG A 37 -7.70 1.07 6.36
C ARG A 37 -8.73 1.25 5.24
N GLN A 38 -10.01 1.34 5.62
CA GLN A 38 -11.12 1.49 4.68
C GLN A 38 -11.08 2.85 3.95
N ALA A 39 -10.68 3.92 4.64
CA ALA A 39 -10.50 5.22 4.01
C ALA A 39 -9.38 5.19 2.95
N ILE A 40 -8.26 4.53 3.24
CA ILE A 40 -7.18 4.32 2.26
C ILE A 40 -7.70 3.52 1.07
N GLU A 41 -8.36 2.40 1.30
CA GLU A 41 -8.88 1.54 0.23
C GLU A 41 -9.90 2.28 -0.65
N ALA A 42 -10.83 3.02 -0.05
CA ALA A 42 -11.83 3.80 -0.78
C ALA A 42 -11.19 4.92 -1.62
N ALA A 43 -10.21 5.64 -1.07
CA ALA A 43 -9.52 6.71 -1.78
C ALA A 43 -8.77 6.19 -3.01
N TYR A 44 -8.18 5.00 -2.94
CA TYR A 44 -7.52 4.38 -4.09
C TYR A 44 -8.51 3.79 -5.07
N ARG A 45 -9.60 3.16 -4.61
CA ARG A 45 -10.67 2.66 -5.48
C ARG A 45 -11.24 3.76 -6.38
N VAL A 46 -11.43 4.98 -5.86
CA VAL A 46 -11.85 6.14 -6.68
C VAL A 46 -10.82 6.50 -7.76
N LYS A 47 -9.52 6.33 -7.48
CA LYS A 47 -8.44 6.68 -8.40
C LYS A 47 -8.20 5.65 -9.49
N VAL A 48 -8.29 4.37 -9.16
CA VAL A 48 -7.95 3.27 -10.09
C VAL A 48 -9.19 2.63 -10.75
N GLY A 49 -10.39 2.95 -10.26
CA GLY A 49 -11.63 2.39 -10.78
C GLY A 49 -11.71 0.88 -10.60
N GLU A 50 -12.37 0.20 -11.54
CA GLU A 50 -12.56 -1.26 -11.54
C GLU A 50 -11.42 -2.02 -12.25
N GLU A 51 -10.52 -1.30 -12.94
CA GLU A 51 -9.44 -1.90 -13.73
C GLU A 51 -8.33 -2.53 -12.86
N VAL A 52 -8.17 -2.03 -11.63
CA VAL A 52 -7.18 -2.53 -10.69
C VAL A 52 -7.85 -2.91 -9.39
N ARG A 53 -7.74 -4.19 -9.03
CA ARG A 53 -8.09 -4.65 -7.69
C ARG A 53 -7.07 -4.12 -6.69
N PHE A 54 -7.43 -3.06 -5.98
CA PHE A 54 -6.61 -2.46 -4.94
C PHE A 54 -6.99 -3.00 -3.57
N VAL A 55 -6.01 -3.52 -2.82
CA VAL A 55 -6.22 -4.07 -1.47
C VAL A 55 -5.22 -3.48 -0.50
N VAL A 56 -5.67 -3.12 0.70
CA VAL A 56 -4.77 -2.69 1.79
C VAL A 56 -4.51 -3.86 2.73
N GLN A 57 -3.24 -4.22 2.90
CA GLN A 57 -2.79 -5.30 3.77
C GLN A 57 -1.91 -4.74 4.89
N LEU A 58 -2.27 -5.02 6.14
CA LEU A 58 -1.41 -4.72 7.28
C LEU A 58 -0.27 -5.75 7.35
N VAL A 59 0.95 -5.26 7.55
CA VAL A 59 2.15 -6.08 7.69
C VAL A 59 2.99 -5.59 8.86
N ASP A 60 3.67 -6.52 9.52
CA ASP A 60 4.51 -6.20 10.67
C ASP A 60 5.80 -5.47 10.28
N ASP A 61 6.34 -5.79 9.10
CA ASP A 61 7.53 -5.14 8.56
C ASP A 61 7.51 -5.02 7.03
N ILE A 62 8.18 -3.98 6.54
CA ILE A 62 8.49 -3.75 5.14
C ILE A 62 10.01 -3.55 5.08
N PRO A 63 10.76 -4.55 4.59
CA PRO A 63 12.21 -4.54 4.66
C PRO A 63 12.78 -3.42 3.78
N LEU A 64 13.82 -2.79 4.28
CA LEU A 64 14.61 -1.83 3.52
C LEU A 64 15.55 -2.59 2.58
N THR A 65 15.90 -1.96 1.46
CA THR A 65 16.96 -2.47 0.59
C THR A 65 18.29 -2.56 1.36
N ALA A 66 19.26 -3.30 0.83
CA ALA A 66 20.61 -3.43 1.42
C ALA A 66 21.30 -2.08 1.68
N ARG A 67 20.85 -0.99 1.04
CA ARG A 67 21.35 0.39 1.25
C ARG A 67 20.47 1.22 2.20
N GLY A 68 19.56 0.59 2.94
CA GLY A 68 18.63 1.24 3.87
C GLY A 68 17.49 2.02 3.22
N LYS A 69 17.35 1.99 1.89
CA LYS A 69 16.26 2.70 1.19
C LYS A 69 14.99 1.86 1.16
N LEU A 70 13.85 2.49 1.36
CA LEU A 70 12.55 1.87 1.13
C LEU A 70 12.33 1.64 -0.37
N LYS A 71 12.06 0.40 -0.79
CA LYS A 71 11.56 0.12 -2.14
C LYS A 71 10.06 0.42 -2.14
N MET A 72 9.69 1.63 -2.57
CA MET A 72 8.29 2.09 -2.52
C MET A 72 7.35 1.26 -3.42
N LEU A 73 7.85 0.80 -4.57
CA LEU A 73 7.14 -0.09 -5.49
C LEU A 73 7.94 -1.39 -5.67
N ASP A 74 7.39 -2.51 -5.20
CA ASP A 74 7.86 -3.85 -5.50
C ASP A 74 6.90 -4.51 -6.50
N SER A 75 7.15 -4.27 -7.79
CA SER A 75 6.44 -4.94 -8.88
C SER A 75 7.26 -6.13 -9.38
N ARG A 76 6.62 -7.29 -9.40
CA ARG A 76 7.13 -8.58 -9.90
C ARG A 76 6.29 -9.10 -11.07
N VAL A 77 5.44 -8.23 -11.61
CA VAL A 77 4.63 -8.54 -12.77
C VAL A 77 5.56 -8.71 -13.97
N SER A 78 5.59 -9.90 -14.57
CA SER A 78 6.31 -10.12 -15.82
C SER A 78 5.56 -9.41 -16.95
N PRO A 79 6.25 -8.63 -17.81
CA PRO A 79 5.67 -8.23 -19.09
C PRO A 79 5.49 -9.52 -19.92
N GLY A 80 4.25 -9.80 -20.31
CA GLY A 80 3.94 -10.84 -21.29
C GLY A 80 4.41 -10.45 -22.69
#